data_AF-A0A1V3RRK5-F1
#
_entry.id   AF-A0A1V3RRK5-F1
#
_cell.length_a   1.000
_cell.length_b   1.000
_cell.length_c   1.000
_cell.angle_alpha   90.00
_cell.angle_beta   90.00
_cell.angle_gamma   90.00
#
_symmetry.space_group_name_H-M   'P 1'
#
loop_
_entity.id
_entity.type
_entity.pdbx_description
1 polymer ?
#
loop_
_entity_poly.entity_id
_entity_poly.type
_entity_poly.pdbx_seq_one_letter_code
_entity_poly.pdbx_strand_id
1 'polypeptide(L)'
;MAGAAFAGVFKCKGPDGTVIFQDSACGPNTQSLQPAKADVGPAVNLSLPLAQRLKNPLDKRRLDAAIKISGMQMGLRKSLEHCQRNAPDQAAALQTLLNNWRSERASAISASERLIEKYLTMSERMDAFTKANEALSSIDLRASSDPAVNANNCKNAVTKIRTLLDTRYADVYAQVESGR
;
A
#
# COMPACT_ATOMS: atom_id res chain seq x y z
N MET A 1 -13.86 17.72 20.96
CA MET A 1 -13.99 16.38 20.35
C MET A 1 -12.60 15.95 19.93
N ALA A 2 -11.97 15.08 20.72
CA ALA A 2 -10.61 14.63 20.46
C ALA A 2 -10.61 13.69 19.24
N GLY A 3 -9.74 13.97 18.26
CA GLY A 3 -9.58 13.14 17.08
C GLY A 3 -9.13 11.74 17.47
N ALA A 4 -9.82 10.72 16.98
CA ALA A 4 -9.38 9.35 17.12
C ALA A 4 -8.04 9.21 16.41
N ALA A 5 -6.98 9.04 17.20
CA ALA A 5 -5.72 8.53 16.72
C ALA A 5 -6.01 7.19 16.01
N PHE A 6 -5.59 7.07 14.76
CA PHE A 6 -5.61 5.80 14.04
C PHE A 6 -4.77 4.80 14.85
N ALA A 7 -5.43 3.97 15.66
CA ALA A 7 -4.79 2.92 16.43
C ALA A 7 -4.07 2.00 15.44
N GLY A 8 -2.76 1.88 15.59
CA GLY A 8 -1.95 1.03 14.73
C GLY A 8 -2.47 -0.39 14.79
N VAL A 9 -2.82 -0.96 13.63
CA VAL A 9 -3.20 -2.37 13.52
C VAL A 9 -2.03 -3.21 14.04
N PHE A 10 -2.24 -3.93 15.14
CA PHE A 10 -1.24 -4.81 15.72
C PHE A 10 -1.16 -6.09 14.88
N LYS A 11 0.04 -6.43 14.42
CA LYS A 11 0.33 -7.73 13.80
C LYS A 11 0.64 -8.72 14.91
N CYS A 12 -0.08 -9.81 14.97
CA CYS A 12 0.07 -10.87 15.96
C CYS A 12 0.31 -12.22 15.26
N LYS A 13 1.11 -13.09 15.86
CA LYS A 13 1.35 -14.46 15.41
C LYS A 13 0.58 -15.42 16.32
N GLY A 14 -0.31 -16.20 15.72
CA GLY A 14 -1.06 -17.26 16.37
C GLY A 14 -0.18 -18.48 16.73
N PRO A 15 -0.66 -19.36 17.62
CA PRO A 15 0.08 -20.54 18.07
C PRO A 15 0.27 -21.59 16.96
N ASP A 16 -0.59 -21.56 15.94
CA ASP A 16 -0.51 -22.33 14.69
C ASP A 16 0.40 -21.68 13.63
N GLY A 17 1.02 -20.54 13.96
CA GLY A 17 1.88 -19.78 13.06
C GLY A 17 1.13 -18.81 12.13
N THR A 18 -0.20 -18.73 12.22
CA THR A 18 -1.00 -17.79 11.43
C THR A 18 -0.73 -16.33 11.81
N VAL A 19 -0.85 -15.42 10.86
CA VAL A 19 -0.74 -13.98 11.11
C VAL A 19 -2.13 -13.40 11.31
N ILE A 20 -2.35 -12.75 12.46
CA ILE A 20 -3.63 -12.20 12.89
C ILE A 20 -3.46 -10.68 13.05
N PHE A 21 -4.40 -9.91 12.53
CA PHE A 21 -4.39 -8.45 12.63
C PHE A 21 -5.50 -8.03 13.59
N GLN A 22 -5.17 -7.21 14.58
CA GLN A 22 -6.12 -6.79 15.61
C GLN A 22 -6.01 -5.28 15.84
N ASP A 23 -7.15 -4.65 16.10
CA ASP A 23 -7.26 -3.21 16.39
C ASP A 23 -6.82 -2.87 17.84
N SER A 24 -6.42 -3.88 18.62
CA SER A 24 -5.96 -3.82 20.00
C SER A 24 -4.73 -4.73 20.22
N ALA A 25 -4.11 -4.65 21.41
CA ALA A 25 -2.93 -5.46 21.74
C ALA A 25 -3.22 -6.96 21.57
N CYS A 26 -2.21 -7.72 21.11
CA CYS A 26 -2.31 -9.15 20.84
C CYS A 26 -2.90 -9.92 22.02
N GLY A 27 -4.02 -10.62 21.77
CA GLY A 27 -4.72 -11.41 22.78
C GLY A 27 -3.87 -12.56 23.36
N PRO A 28 -4.34 -13.19 24.46
CA PRO A 28 -3.64 -14.30 25.09
C PRO A 28 -3.38 -15.42 24.08
N ASN A 29 -2.18 -16.00 24.13
CA ASN A 29 -1.66 -17.01 23.18
C ASN A 29 -1.27 -16.49 21.79
N THR A 30 -1.21 -15.18 21.56
CA THR A 30 -0.67 -14.59 20.34
C THR A 30 0.53 -13.70 20.65
N GLN A 31 1.59 -13.77 19.83
CA GLN A 31 2.78 -12.94 20.00
C GLN A 31 2.71 -11.73 19.08
N SER A 32 3.11 -10.54 19.55
CA SER A 32 3.31 -9.42 18.62
C SER A 32 4.37 -9.81 17.58
N LEU A 33 4.00 -9.74 16.30
CA LEU A 33 4.96 -9.80 15.22
C LEU A 33 5.81 -8.55 15.34
N GLN A 34 6.97 -8.71 15.97
CA GLN A 34 7.99 -7.68 15.92
C GLN A 34 8.21 -7.34 14.45
N PRO A 35 8.26 -6.05 14.09
CA PRO A 35 8.63 -5.67 12.74
C PRO A 35 9.94 -6.38 12.41
N ALA A 36 9.99 -7.09 11.29
CA ALA A 36 11.20 -7.78 10.84
C ALA A 36 12.39 -6.83 11.01
N LYS A 37 13.44 -7.26 11.73
CA LYS A 37 14.63 -6.45 11.99
C LYS A 37 15.09 -5.81 10.69
N ALA A 38 15.42 -4.52 10.77
CA ALA A 38 15.78 -3.70 9.63
C ALA A 38 16.79 -4.42 8.74
N ASP A 39 16.60 -4.33 7.42
CA ASP A 39 17.63 -4.66 6.45
C ASP A 39 18.73 -3.59 6.62
N VAL A 40 19.68 -3.83 7.53
CA VAL A 40 20.71 -2.88 8.02
C VAL A 40 21.80 -2.70 6.97
N GLY A 41 21.43 -2.41 5.73
CA GLY A 41 22.40 -1.87 4.77
C GLY A 41 22.92 -0.50 5.26
N PRO A 42 24.10 -0.06 4.80
CA PRO A 42 24.70 1.20 5.25
C PRO A 42 23.78 2.40 4.99
N ALA A 43 23.89 3.41 5.84
CA ALA A 43 23.13 4.66 5.71
C ALA A 43 23.40 5.30 4.34
N VAL A 44 22.33 5.78 3.70
CA VAL A 44 22.38 6.42 2.38
C VAL A 44 22.45 7.94 2.58
N ASN A 45 23.40 8.60 1.90
CA ASN A 45 23.48 10.05 1.93
C ASN A 45 22.42 10.67 1.02
N LEU A 46 21.34 11.19 1.62
CA LEU A 46 20.21 11.81 0.92
C LEU A 46 20.54 13.17 0.28
N SER A 47 21.70 13.77 0.55
CA SER A 47 22.14 15.00 -0.14
C SER A 47 22.64 14.77 -1.56
N LEU A 48 23.04 13.53 -1.89
CA LEU A 48 23.48 13.16 -3.23
C LEU A 48 22.26 12.96 -4.17
N PRO A 49 22.40 13.10 -5.50
CA PRO A 49 21.34 12.70 -6.44
C PRO A 49 20.96 11.22 -6.31
N LEU A 50 19.68 10.87 -6.53
CA LEU A 50 19.17 9.49 -6.41
C LEU A 50 20.01 8.45 -7.18
N ALA A 51 20.47 8.80 -8.39
CA ALA A 51 21.33 7.92 -9.20
C ALA A 51 22.67 7.57 -8.53
N GLN A 52 23.20 8.46 -7.68
CA GLN A 52 24.44 8.24 -6.93
C GLN A 52 24.20 7.49 -5.60
N ARG A 53 22.95 7.47 -5.11
CA ARG A 53 22.52 6.70 -3.93
C ARG A 53 22.34 5.22 -4.25
N LEU A 54 21.83 4.92 -5.45
CA LEU A 54 21.53 3.56 -5.92
C LEU A 54 22.76 2.90 -6.56
N LYS A 55 23.65 2.35 -5.73
CA LYS A 55 24.90 1.72 -6.19
C LYS A 55 24.69 0.33 -6.82
N ASN A 56 23.61 -0.36 -6.46
CA ASN A 56 23.28 -1.69 -6.97
C ASN A 56 22.04 -1.62 -7.89
N PRO A 57 22.08 -2.19 -9.12
CA PRO A 57 20.90 -2.33 -9.97
C PRO A 57 19.71 -3.03 -9.30
N LEU A 58 19.97 -3.94 -8.36
CA LEU A 58 18.94 -4.59 -7.55
C LEU A 58 18.20 -3.57 -6.66
N ASP A 59 18.91 -2.63 -6.03
CA ASP A 59 18.30 -1.60 -5.17
C ASP A 59 17.40 -0.67 -5.97
N LYS A 60 17.78 -0.36 -7.22
CA LYS A 60 16.94 0.42 -8.12
C LYS A 60 15.64 -0.31 -8.44
N ARG A 61 15.70 -1.59 -8.81
CA ARG A 61 14.49 -2.39 -9.09
C ARG A 61 13.59 -2.53 -7.87
N ARG A 62 14.18 -2.77 -6.69
CA ARG A 62 13.47 -2.81 -5.40
C ARG A 62 12.79 -1.48 -5.09
N LEU A 63 13.48 -0.37 -5.30
CA LEU A 63 12.92 0.96 -5.07
C LEU A 63 11.80 1.30 -6.07
N ASP A 64 11.97 0.98 -7.35
CA ASP A 64 10.94 1.17 -8.37
C ASP A 64 9.68 0.35 -8.05
N ALA A 65 9.87 -0.89 -7.57
CA ALA A 65 8.78 -1.75 -7.10
C ALA A 65 8.10 -1.19 -5.84
N ALA A 66 8.88 -0.66 -4.90
CA ALA A 66 8.37 -0.02 -3.68
C ALA A 66 7.52 1.22 -4.01
N ILE A 67 7.99 2.08 -4.90
CA ILE A 67 7.26 3.27 -5.37
C ILE A 67 5.91 2.86 -5.99
N LYS A 68 5.89 1.80 -6.80
CA LYS A 68 4.66 1.26 -7.38
C LYS A 68 3.69 0.76 -6.32
N ILE A 69 4.17 0.04 -5.30
CA ILE A 69 3.33 -0.43 -4.19
C ILE A 69 2.73 0.75 -3.42
N SER A 70 3.51 1.77 -3.10
CA SER A 70 3.00 2.97 -2.42
C SER A 70 2.02 3.78 -3.28
N GLY A 71 2.30 3.92 -4.58
CA GLY A 71 1.37 4.54 -5.54
C GLY A 71 0.03 3.81 -5.60
N MET A 72 0.05 2.48 -5.60
CA MET A 72 -1.17 1.66 -5.52
C MET A 72 -1.94 1.95 -4.25
N GLN A 73 -1.29 1.92 -3.08
CA GLN A 73 -1.97 2.21 -1.81
C GLN A 73 -2.70 3.55 -1.84
N MET A 74 -2.04 4.58 -2.39
CA MET A 74 -2.60 5.92 -2.48
C MET A 74 -3.81 5.99 -3.41
N GLY A 75 -3.71 5.49 -4.64
CA GLY A 75 -4.84 5.60 -5.57
C GLY A 75 -6.00 4.68 -5.20
N LEU A 76 -5.74 3.55 -4.55
CA LEU A 76 -6.76 2.71 -3.93
C LEU A 76 -7.49 3.45 -2.80
N ARG A 77 -6.76 4.17 -1.94
CA ARG A 77 -7.36 5.03 -0.91
C ARG A 77 -8.22 6.14 -1.53
N LYS A 78 -7.72 6.81 -2.58
CA LYS A 78 -8.50 7.84 -3.30
C LYS A 78 -9.78 7.26 -3.92
N SER A 79 -9.70 6.05 -4.47
CA SER A 79 -10.85 5.34 -5.05
C SER A 79 -11.92 5.06 -3.99
N LEU A 80 -11.48 4.62 -2.80
CA LEU A 80 -12.36 4.45 -1.65
C LEU A 80 -12.97 5.77 -1.17
N GLU A 81 -12.16 6.82 -0.99
CA GLU A 81 -12.63 8.15 -0.58
C GLU A 81 -13.65 8.73 -1.59
N HIS A 82 -13.49 8.43 -2.87
CA HIS A 82 -14.46 8.78 -3.90
C HIS A 82 -15.78 8.04 -3.69
N CYS A 83 -15.74 6.72 -3.51
CA CYS A 83 -16.95 5.92 -3.34
C CYS A 83 -17.66 6.18 -2.01
N GLN A 84 -16.92 6.43 -0.93
CA GLN A 84 -17.51 6.83 0.35
C GLN A 84 -18.31 8.14 0.23
N ARG A 85 -17.86 9.07 -0.63
CA ARG A 85 -18.55 10.35 -0.86
C ARG A 85 -19.73 10.25 -1.81
N ASN A 86 -19.64 9.46 -2.87
CA ASN A 86 -20.60 9.49 -3.99
C ASN A 86 -21.50 8.25 -4.08
N ALA A 87 -21.15 7.14 -3.42
CA ALA A 87 -21.88 5.88 -3.44
C ALA A 87 -21.56 5.02 -2.18
N PRO A 88 -21.97 5.47 -0.97
CA PRO A 88 -21.55 4.86 0.29
C PRO A 88 -21.90 3.37 0.41
N ASP A 89 -23.05 2.96 -0.15
CA ASP A 89 -23.49 1.56 -0.16
C ASP A 89 -22.52 0.64 -0.93
N GLN A 90 -21.78 1.19 -1.90
CA GLN A 90 -20.78 0.45 -2.68
C GLN A 90 -19.37 0.55 -2.07
N ALA A 91 -19.15 1.48 -1.14
CA ALA A 91 -17.84 1.71 -0.53
C ALA A 91 -17.39 0.54 0.38
N ALA A 92 -18.32 -0.17 1.02
CA ALA A 92 -18.01 -1.29 1.91
C ALA A 92 -17.31 -2.47 1.19
N ALA A 93 -17.75 -2.80 -0.02
CA ALA A 93 -17.13 -3.84 -0.84
C ALA A 93 -15.69 -3.45 -1.23
N LEU A 94 -15.48 -2.17 -1.59
CA LEU A 94 -14.17 -1.65 -1.90
C LEU A 94 -13.26 -1.63 -0.65
N GLN A 95 -13.76 -1.17 0.49
CA GLN A 95 -13.04 -1.18 1.76
C GLN A 95 -12.55 -2.59 2.12
N THR A 96 -13.41 -3.59 1.97
CA THR A 96 -13.08 -4.99 2.24
C THR A 96 -11.97 -5.48 1.32
N LEU A 97 -12.06 -5.19 0.01
CA LEU A 97 -11.02 -5.54 -0.95
C LEU A 97 -9.66 -4.90 -0.57
N LEU A 98 -9.66 -3.63 -0.16
CA LEU A 98 -8.43 -2.94 0.25
C LEU A 98 -7.83 -3.51 1.53
N ASN A 99 -8.67 -3.86 2.51
CA ASN A 99 -8.22 -4.46 3.76
C ASN A 99 -7.59 -5.83 3.51
N ASN A 100 -8.23 -6.68 2.69
CA ASN A 100 -7.71 -7.99 2.33
C ASN A 100 -6.37 -7.86 1.59
N TRP A 101 -6.30 -6.99 0.59
CA TRP A 101 -5.06 -6.75 -0.14
C TRP A 101 -3.93 -6.26 0.77
N ARG A 102 -4.20 -5.32 1.69
CA ARG A 102 -3.21 -4.83 2.66
C ARG A 102 -2.74 -5.95 3.60
N SER A 103 -3.65 -6.80 4.05
CA SER A 103 -3.35 -7.93 4.91
C SER A 103 -2.45 -8.95 4.19
N GLU A 104 -2.84 -9.38 3.00
CA GLU A 104 -2.09 -10.34 2.18
C GLU A 104 -0.70 -9.82 1.79
N ARG A 105 -0.57 -8.51 1.55
CA ARG A 105 0.67 -7.87 1.07
C ARG A 105 1.41 -7.07 2.14
N ALA A 106 1.09 -7.29 3.42
CA ALA A 106 1.60 -6.50 4.53
C ALA A 106 3.14 -6.51 4.67
N SER A 107 3.79 -7.60 4.25
CA SER A 107 5.24 -7.76 4.22
C SER A 107 5.88 -6.87 3.14
N ALA A 108 5.42 -6.98 1.90
CA ALA A 108 5.90 -6.18 0.78
C ALA A 108 5.61 -4.68 0.97
N ILE A 109 4.46 -4.32 1.55
CA ILE A 109 4.13 -2.94 1.90
C ILE A 109 5.16 -2.37 2.90
N SER A 110 5.42 -3.07 3.99
CA SER A 110 6.37 -2.59 5.00
C SER A 110 7.80 -2.51 4.46
N ALA A 111 8.21 -3.47 3.62
CA ALA A 111 9.50 -3.41 2.95
C ALA A 111 9.60 -2.23 1.97
N SER A 112 8.50 -1.89 1.29
CA SER A 112 8.44 -0.75 0.37
C SER A 112 8.62 0.58 1.10
N GLU A 113 7.91 0.77 2.22
CA GLU A 113 8.02 1.97 3.07
C GLU A 113 9.47 2.20 3.51
N ARG A 114 10.15 1.13 3.94
CA ARG A 114 11.56 1.18 4.37
C ARG A 114 12.50 1.55 3.22
N LEU A 115 12.30 1.00 2.03
CA LEU A 115 13.12 1.31 0.85
C LEU A 115 12.94 2.78 0.43
N ILE A 116 11.69 3.24 0.43
CA ILE A 116 11.37 4.64 0.15
C ILE A 116 12.00 5.56 1.19
N GLU A 117 11.93 5.21 2.48
CA GLU A 117 12.54 5.99 3.55
C GLU A 117 14.05 6.08 3.43
N LYS A 118 14.68 4.96 3.08
CA LYS A 118 16.13 4.85 2.92
C LYS A 118 16.66 5.64 1.74
N TYR A 119 15.96 5.64 0.60
CA TYR A 119 16.51 6.15 -0.66
C TYR A 119 15.92 7.48 -1.14
N LEU A 120 14.74 7.87 -0.68
CA LEU A 120 14.06 9.08 -1.16
C LEU A 120 13.91 10.16 -0.08
N THR A 121 14.15 11.41 -0.48
CA THR A 121 13.76 12.59 0.28
C THR A 121 12.25 12.79 0.25
N MET A 122 11.72 13.69 1.09
CA MET A 122 10.28 13.97 1.13
C MET A 122 9.75 14.53 -0.21
N SER A 123 10.51 15.38 -0.89
CA SER A 123 10.11 15.93 -2.20
C SER A 123 10.10 14.84 -3.28
N GLU A 124 11.14 14.01 -3.33
CA GLU A 124 11.24 12.91 -4.30
C GLU A 124 10.12 11.86 -4.10
N ARG A 125 9.68 11.63 -2.85
CA ARG A 125 8.52 10.78 -2.55
C ARG A 125 7.25 11.32 -3.20
N MET A 126 6.98 12.62 -3.05
CA MET A 126 5.78 13.25 -3.60
C MET A 126 5.76 13.16 -5.14
N ASP A 127 6.89 13.40 -5.79
CA ASP A 127 7.02 13.29 -7.24
C ASP A 127 6.84 11.83 -7.72
N ALA A 128 7.48 10.89 -7.02
CA ALA A 128 7.40 9.47 -7.32
C ALA A 128 5.96 8.94 -7.15
N PHE A 129 5.26 9.36 -6.10
CA PHE A 129 3.87 8.98 -5.87
C PHE A 129 2.90 9.60 -6.87
N THR A 130 3.16 10.82 -7.31
CA THR A 130 2.34 11.47 -8.37
C THR A 130 2.41 10.67 -9.66
N LYS A 131 3.63 10.29 -10.09
CA LYS A 131 3.85 9.44 -11.27
C LYS A 131 3.25 8.04 -11.10
N ALA A 132 3.39 7.43 -9.92
CA ALA A 132 2.86 6.10 -9.67
C ALA A 132 1.31 6.08 -9.61
N ASN A 133 0.67 7.18 -9.20
CA ASN A 133 -0.78 7.32 -9.16
C ASN A 133 -1.42 7.33 -10.57
N GLU A 134 -0.67 7.68 -11.62
CA GLU A 134 -1.13 7.58 -13.01
C GLU A 134 -1.44 6.12 -13.41
N ALA A 135 -0.81 5.13 -12.78
CA ALA A 135 -1.10 3.71 -13.06
C ALA A 135 -2.53 3.29 -12.65
N LEU A 136 -3.16 4.04 -11.74
CA LEU A 136 -4.55 3.82 -11.31
C LEU A 136 -5.57 4.71 -12.04
N SER A 137 -5.12 5.55 -12.98
CA SER A 137 -6.00 6.40 -13.81
C SER A 137 -7.00 5.61 -14.67
N SER A 138 -6.78 4.30 -14.86
CA SER A 138 -7.69 3.39 -15.56
C SER A 138 -8.96 3.04 -14.75
N ILE A 139 -8.98 3.34 -13.46
CA ILE A 139 -10.15 3.17 -12.59
C ILE A 139 -11.02 4.42 -12.77
N ASP A 140 -11.94 4.35 -13.73
CA ASP A 140 -12.84 5.45 -14.09
C ASP A 140 -13.84 5.78 -12.96
N LEU A 141 -13.37 6.57 -11.99
CA LEU A 141 -14.12 7.07 -10.83
C LEU A 141 -14.35 8.57 -10.94
N ARG A 142 -14.77 9.03 -12.12
CA ARG A 142 -15.20 10.42 -12.29
C ARG A 142 -16.55 10.62 -11.61
N ALA A 143 -16.66 11.71 -10.85
CA ALA A 143 -17.92 12.07 -10.21
C ALA A 143 -18.92 12.49 -11.30
N SER A 144 -20.11 11.90 -11.24
CA SER A 144 -21.28 12.27 -12.02
C SER A 144 -22.29 13.00 -11.14
N SER A 145 -23.10 13.87 -11.74
CA SER A 145 -24.28 14.43 -11.08
C SER A 145 -25.39 13.39 -10.87
N ASP A 146 -25.33 12.24 -11.56
CA ASP A 146 -26.26 11.13 -11.42
C ASP A 146 -25.77 10.11 -10.37
N PRO A 147 -26.51 9.92 -9.25
CA PRO A 147 -26.18 8.93 -8.22
C PRO A 147 -26.11 7.49 -8.73
N ALA A 148 -26.94 7.11 -9.73
CA ALA A 148 -26.93 5.77 -10.30
C ALA A 148 -25.65 5.51 -11.10
N VAL A 149 -25.14 6.54 -11.78
CA VAL A 149 -23.84 6.48 -12.47
C VAL A 149 -22.70 6.33 -11.47
N ASN A 150 -22.71 7.10 -10.36
CA ASN A 150 -21.70 6.98 -9.31
C ASN A 150 -21.71 5.58 -8.67
N ALA A 151 -22.90 5.03 -8.39
CA ALA A 151 -23.05 3.67 -7.86
C ALA A 151 -22.50 2.61 -8.83
N ASN A 152 -22.80 2.73 -10.12
CA ASN A 152 -22.27 1.82 -11.15
C ASN A 152 -20.74 1.94 -11.30
N ASN A 153 -20.20 3.17 -11.28
CA ASN A 153 -18.76 3.40 -11.33
C ASN A 153 -18.04 2.75 -10.14
N CYS A 154 -18.56 2.94 -8.92
CA CYS A 154 -18.01 2.34 -7.71
C CYS A 154 -18.13 0.81 -7.68
N LYS A 155 -19.25 0.26 -8.13
CA LYS A 155 -19.44 -1.19 -8.29
C LYS A 155 -18.42 -1.77 -9.27
N ASN A 156 -18.23 -1.13 -10.42
CA ASN A 156 -17.28 -1.57 -11.44
C ASN A 156 -15.82 -1.39 -11.01
N ALA A 157 -15.53 -0.41 -10.16
CA ALA A 157 -14.19 -0.17 -9.64
C ALA A 157 -13.69 -1.35 -8.80
N VAL A 158 -14.54 -2.03 -8.04
CA VAL A 158 -14.17 -3.24 -7.27
C VAL A 158 -13.58 -4.30 -8.18
N THR A 159 -14.25 -4.60 -9.30
CA THR A 159 -13.77 -5.60 -10.27
C THR A 159 -12.48 -5.15 -10.94
N LYS A 160 -12.41 -3.90 -11.41
CA LYS A 160 -11.20 -3.36 -12.06
C LYS A 160 -9.98 -3.37 -11.13
N ILE A 161 -10.18 -3.00 -9.87
CA ILE A 161 -9.13 -3.01 -8.85
C ILE A 161 -8.66 -4.43 -8.58
N ARG A 162 -9.58 -5.38 -8.38
CA ARG A 162 -9.21 -6.78 -8.18
C ARG A 162 -8.36 -7.30 -9.34
N THR A 163 -8.82 -7.11 -10.57
CA THR A 163 -8.05 -7.52 -11.77
C THR A 163 -6.67 -6.88 -11.80
N LEU A 164 -6.57 -5.58 -11.49
CA LEU A 164 -5.29 -4.87 -11.46
C LEU A 164 -4.33 -5.45 -10.43
N LEU A 165 -4.82 -5.74 -9.22
CA LEU A 165 -4.04 -6.34 -8.14
C LEU A 165 -3.55 -7.75 -8.48
N ASP A 166 -4.40 -8.55 -9.14
CA ASP A 166 -4.09 -9.94 -9.50
C ASP A 166 -3.13 -10.06 -10.69
N THR A 167 -3.29 -9.23 -11.73
CA THR A 167 -2.54 -9.39 -13.00
C THR A 167 -1.30 -8.52 -13.14
N ARG A 168 -1.31 -7.28 -12.63
CA ARG A 168 -0.20 -6.33 -12.90
C ARG A 168 0.90 -6.31 -11.85
N TYR A 169 0.66 -6.90 -10.68
CA TYR A 169 1.51 -6.65 -9.52
C TYR A 169 2.03 -7.88 -8.78
N ALA A 170 1.69 -9.10 -9.22
CA ALA A 170 2.26 -10.33 -8.66
C ALA A 170 3.81 -10.29 -8.66
N ASP A 171 4.41 -9.83 -9.75
CA ASP A 171 5.86 -9.72 -9.89
C ASP A 171 6.46 -8.59 -9.03
N VAL A 172 5.71 -7.52 -8.77
CA VAL A 172 6.20 -6.34 -8.04
C VAL A 172 6.41 -6.64 -6.56
N TYR A 173 5.55 -7.48 -5.97
CA TYR A 173 5.71 -7.90 -4.58
C TYR A 173 6.97 -8.76 -4.40
N ALA A 174 7.21 -9.70 -5.31
CA ALA A 174 8.41 -10.55 -5.29
C ALA A 174 9.70 -9.73 -5.44
N GLN A 175 9.71 -8.69 -6.28
CA GLN A 175 10.87 -7.80 -6.47
C GLN A 175 11.27 -7.07 -5.19
N VAL A 176 10.32 -6.65 -4.35
CA VAL A 176 10.64 -5.98 -3.08
C VAL A 176 11.20 -6.97 -2.04
N GLU A 177 10.67 -8.19 -2.05
CA GLU A 177 11.02 -9.26 -1.09
C GLU A 177 12.30 -10.02 -1.45
N SER A 178 12.77 -9.97 -2.71
CA SER A 178 13.95 -10.71 -3.20
C SER A 178 15.31 -10.25 -2.63
N GLY A 179 15.32 -9.26 -1.73
CA GLY A 179 16.53 -8.81 -1.04
C GLY A 179 16.59 -9.24 0.43
N ARG A 180 15.80 -10.23 0.83
CA ARG A 180 15.91 -10.90 2.13
C ARG A 180 16.98 -11.97 2.13
#